data_AF-A0A350ER11-F1
#
_entry.id   AF-A0A350ER11-F1
#
_cell.length_a   1.000
_cell.length_b   1.000
_cell.length_c   1.000
_cell.angle_alpha   90.00
_cell.angle_beta   90.00
_cell.angle_gamma   90.00
#
_symmetry.space_group_name_H-M   'P 1'
#
loop_
_entity.id
_entity.type
_entity.pdbx_description
1 polymer ?
#
loop_
_entity_poly.entity_id
_entity_poly.type
_entity_poly.pdbx_seq_one_letter_code
_entity_poly.pdbx_strand_id
1 'polypeptide(L)'
;MNGRIGSLSAGTIAQFLLGNESAIRAVASSSAAIWTGIALTMLTAFARSYDQTFILANPLLWLFGPLAFSLVSGTFLFRLTYGIGARGTMAHTPDSRPALWKHWRGFMGAFWLTAPIAWLYALPVERFFDSLTSTKINIGLLAVVALWRVLLMARVLQVVCQAPFRRTLLWVLGASFAEVLLVGFFGGAFGKSLMASMGGMRNSPEEDLLLNAFGFVATVSFWGIPVVVLLLAVWRWPGPASEWPGLHPAAINWKPIVAAAVFWIGITIPAQLELRHN
;
A
#
# COMPACT_ATOMS: atom_id res chain seq x y z
N MET A 1 -12.88 -17.96 -25.82
CA MET A 1 -12.09 -18.78 -24.88
C MET A 1 -12.69 -18.64 -23.49
N ASN A 2 -13.59 -19.56 -23.11
CA ASN A 2 -14.18 -19.62 -21.77
C ASN A 2 -13.18 -20.29 -20.82
N GLY A 3 -12.16 -19.52 -20.42
CA GLY A 3 -11.26 -19.94 -19.35
C GLY A 3 -12.04 -19.93 -18.05
N ARG A 4 -12.19 -21.10 -17.42
CA ARG A 4 -12.56 -21.20 -15.99
C ARG A 4 -11.71 -20.16 -15.26
N ILE A 5 -12.34 -19.16 -14.65
CA ILE A 5 -11.64 -18.20 -13.81
C ILE A 5 -11.17 -19.00 -12.60
N GLY A 6 -9.96 -19.55 -12.75
CA GLY A 6 -9.33 -20.42 -11.79
C GLY A 6 -9.18 -19.67 -10.48
N SER A 7 -9.32 -20.39 -9.38
CA SER A 7 -8.96 -19.91 -8.05
C SER A 7 -7.66 -19.10 -8.11
N LEU A 8 -7.60 -17.98 -7.38
CA LEU A 8 -6.37 -17.19 -7.27
C LEU A 8 -5.24 -18.10 -6.73
N SER A 9 -4.32 -18.49 -7.61
CA SER A 9 -3.19 -19.34 -7.27
C SER A 9 -2.07 -18.49 -6.66
N ALA A 10 -1.21 -19.11 -5.84
CA ALA A 10 0.00 -18.48 -5.33
C ALA A 10 0.87 -17.91 -6.46
N GLY A 11 0.93 -18.62 -7.60
CA GLY A 11 1.64 -18.14 -8.79
C GLY A 11 1.04 -16.86 -9.38
N THR A 12 -0.29 -16.72 -9.36
CA THR A 12 -0.97 -15.50 -9.81
C THR A 12 -0.66 -14.33 -8.89
N ILE A 13 -0.59 -14.55 -7.57
CA ILE A 13 -0.21 -13.52 -6.60
C ILE A 13 1.24 -13.10 -6.82
N ALA A 14 2.18 -14.04 -6.96
CA ALA A 14 3.58 -13.71 -7.22
C ALA A 14 3.77 -12.95 -8.54
N GLN A 15 3.11 -13.38 -9.62
CA GLN A 15 3.14 -12.68 -10.91
C GLN A 15 2.49 -11.29 -10.83
N PHE A 16 1.43 -11.14 -10.03
CA PHE A 16 0.82 -9.84 -9.74
C PHE A 16 1.83 -8.90 -9.07
N LEU A 17 2.57 -9.38 -8.05
CA LEU A 17 3.59 -8.58 -7.36
C LEU A 17 4.74 -8.14 -8.28
N LEU A 18 5.01 -8.91 -9.33
CA LEU A 18 5.98 -8.58 -10.38
C LEU A 18 5.41 -7.69 -11.51
N GLY A 19 4.13 -7.30 -11.44
CA GLY A 19 3.51 -6.41 -12.41
C GLY A 19 3.08 -7.08 -13.73
N ASN A 20 2.89 -8.40 -13.74
CA ASN A 20 2.45 -9.13 -14.92
C ASN A 20 1.02 -8.73 -15.32
N GLU A 21 0.81 -8.43 -16.60
CA GLU A 21 -0.45 -7.92 -17.12
C GLU A 21 -1.62 -8.91 -16.95
N SER A 22 -1.41 -10.20 -17.25
CA SER A 22 -2.48 -11.19 -17.19
C SER A 22 -2.90 -11.44 -15.74
N ALA A 23 -1.94 -11.47 -14.82
CA ALA A 23 -2.20 -11.60 -13.39
C ALA A 23 -2.96 -10.39 -12.83
N ILE A 24 -2.59 -9.16 -13.24
CA ILE A 24 -3.30 -7.94 -12.85
C ILE A 24 -4.76 -7.97 -13.33
N ARG A 25 -5.01 -8.33 -14.58
CA ARG A 25 -6.39 -8.43 -15.10
C ARG A 25 -7.20 -9.51 -14.37
N ALA A 26 -6.59 -10.64 -14.06
CA ALA A 26 -7.22 -11.73 -13.30
C ALA A 26 -7.57 -11.29 -11.87
N VAL A 27 -6.67 -10.56 -11.20
CA VAL A 27 -6.90 -10.00 -9.87
C VAL A 27 -7.99 -8.94 -9.87
N ALA A 28 -7.93 -7.98 -10.81
CA ALA A 28 -8.86 -6.86 -10.90
C ALA A 28 -10.32 -7.29 -11.17
N SER A 29 -10.51 -8.44 -11.81
CA SER A 29 -11.81 -9.02 -12.15
C SER A 29 -12.31 -10.07 -11.14
N SER A 30 -11.52 -10.42 -10.12
CA SER A 30 -11.84 -11.52 -9.19
C SER A 30 -12.43 -11.00 -7.87
N SER A 31 -13.60 -11.52 -7.47
CA SER A 31 -14.18 -11.20 -6.16
C SER A 31 -13.37 -11.76 -4.99
N ALA A 32 -12.60 -12.84 -5.22
CA ALA A 32 -11.75 -13.48 -4.21
C ALA A 32 -10.54 -12.61 -3.82
N ALA A 33 -10.15 -11.66 -4.67
CA ALA A 33 -9.00 -10.78 -4.44
C ALA A 33 -9.16 -9.94 -3.17
N ILE A 34 -10.39 -9.52 -2.85
CA ILE A 34 -10.69 -8.72 -1.66
C ILE A 34 -10.42 -9.52 -0.39
N TRP A 35 -10.99 -10.71 -0.28
CA TRP A 35 -10.85 -11.55 0.91
C TRP A 35 -9.42 -12.05 1.07
N THR A 36 -8.78 -12.42 -0.03
CA THR A 36 -7.36 -12.80 -0.04
C THR A 36 -6.49 -11.61 0.40
N GLY A 37 -6.77 -10.41 -0.10
CA GLY A 37 -6.08 -9.19 0.28
C GLY A 37 -6.25 -8.83 1.76
N ILE A 38 -7.47 -8.94 2.31
CA ILE A 38 -7.73 -8.73 3.74
C ILE A 38 -6.90 -9.71 4.57
N ALA A 39 -6.96 -11.00 4.26
CA ALA A 39 -6.23 -12.03 4.99
C ALA A 39 -4.70 -11.78 4.96
N LEU A 40 -4.16 -11.42 3.79
CA LEU A 40 -2.74 -11.10 3.65
C LEU A 40 -2.36 -9.79 4.36
N THR A 41 -3.24 -8.79 4.36
CA THR A 41 -3.00 -7.53 5.09
C THR A 41 -2.98 -7.75 6.60
N MET A 42 -3.89 -8.57 7.13
CA MET A 42 -3.88 -8.97 8.54
C MET A 42 -2.63 -9.79 8.88
N LEU A 43 -2.21 -10.69 7.99
CA LEU A 43 -0.99 -11.46 8.18
C LEU A 43 0.26 -10.57 8.19
N THR A 44 0.32 -9.57 7.31
CA THR A 44 1.39 -8.56 7.32
C THR A 44 1.38 -7.73 8.61
N ALA A 45 0.20 -7.37 9.13
CA ALA A 45 0.12 -6.69 10.43
C ALA A 45 0.75 -7.54 11.53
N PHE A 46 0.40 -8.83 11.59
CA PHE A 46 0.99 -9.77 12.53
C PHE A 46 2.52 -9.89 12.38
N ALA A 47 3.01 -10.00 11.14
CA ALA A 47 4.44 -10.06 10.84
C ALA A 47 5.20 -8.78 11.22
N ARG A 48 4.55 -7.62 11.31
CA ARG A 48 5.20 -6.36 11.70
C ARG A 48 5.15 -6.09 13.20
N SER A 49 4.16 -6.63 13.89
CA SER A 49 3.88 -6.33 15.30
C SER A 49 4.65 -7.18 16.30
N TYR A 50 5.61 -8.01 15.87
CA TYR A 50 6.39 -8.83 16.82
C TYR A 50 7.31 -8.00 17.73
N ASP A 51 7.75 -6.83 17.27
CA ASP A 51 8.78 -6.01 17.92
C ASP A 51 8.21 -4.88 18.80
N GLN A 52 6.96 -4.47 18.58
CA GLN A 52 6.39 -3.29 19.21
C GLN A 52 5.37 -3.64 20.30
N THR A 53 5.85 -3.86 21.53
CA THR A 53 5.07 -4.05 22.78
C THR A 53 4.08 -5.21 22.83
N PHE A 54 3.77 -5.69 24.03
CA PHE A 54 2.90 -6.85 24.26
C PHE A 54 1.54 -6.73 23.54
N ILE A 55 1.35 -7.58 22.53
CA ILE A 55 0.11 -7.73 21.73
C ILE A 55 -1.14 -7.88 22.63
N LEU A 56 -0.97 -8.41 23.84
CA LEU A 56 -2.07 -8.63 24.79
C LEU A 56 -2.69 -7.35 25.36
N ALA A 57 -2.01 -6.20 25.32
CA ALA A 57 -2.56 -4.98 25.93
C ALA A 57 -3.73 -4.39 25.11
N ASN A 58 -3.68 -4.46 23.77
CA ASN A 58 -4.73 -3.96 22.86
C ASN A 58 -4.80 -4.76 21.54
N PRO A 59 -5.17 -6.05 21.57
CA PRO A 59 -5.06 -6.96 20.42
C PRO A 59 -5.92 -6.52 19.23
N LEU A 60 -7.10 -5.95 19.49
CA LEU A 60 -8.02 -5.50 18.44
C LEU A 60 -7.49 -4.26 17.70
N LEU A 61 -7.00 -3.25 18.43
CA LEU A 61 -6.50 -2.03 17.82
C LEU A 61 -5.23 -2.29 16.99
N TRP A 62 -4.38 -3.22 17.44
CA TRP A 62 -3.16 -3.61 16.75
C TRP A 62 -3.41 -4.43 15.48
N LEU A 63 -4.36 -5.37 15.52
CA LEU A 63 -4.67 -6.21 14.37
C LEU A 63 -5.50 -5.46 13.31
N PHE A 64 -6.48 -4.66 13.76
CA PHE A 64 -7.39 -3.95 12.85
C PHE A 64 -6.91 -2.53 12.49
N GLY A 65 -5.99 -1.94 13.25
CA GLY A 65 -5.44 -0.61 12.99
C GLY A 65 -4.81 -0.48 11.60
N PRO A 66 -3.85 -1.35 11.21
CA PRO A 66 -3.27 -1.34 9.87
C PRO A 66 -4.30 -1.59 8.77
N LEU A 67 -5.29 -2.45 9.02
CA LEU A 67 -6.38 -2.70 8.07
C LEU A 67 -7.25 -1.44 7.90
N ALA A 68 -7.66 -0.80 8.98
CA ALA A 68 -8.46 0.43 8.97
C ALA A 68 -7.70 1.58 8.30
N PHE A 69 -6.42 1.76 8.62
CA PHE A 69 -5.56 2.75 7.97
C PHE A 69 -5.44 2.46 6.46
N SER A 70 -5.22 1.21 6.08
CA SER A 70 -5.15 0.80 4.68
C SER A 70 -6.49 1.00 3.93
N LEU A 71 -7.62 0.86 4.62
CA LEU A 71 -8.95 1.10 4.06
C LEU A 71 -9.15 2.59 3.74
N VAL A 72 -8.77 3.47 4.68
CA VAL A 72 -8.83 4.93 4.49
C VAL A 72 -7.88 5.36 3.37
N SER A 73 -6.61 4.94 3.44
CA SER A 73 -5.56 5.19 2.44
C SER A 73 -5.97 4.72 1.04
N GLY A 74 -6.37 3.45 0.90
CA GLY A 74 -6.79 2.87 -0.37
C GLY A 74 -8.05 3.56 -0.94
N THR A 75 -9.00 3.93 -0.09
CA THR A 75 -10.19 4.68 -0.52
C THR A 75 -9.85 6.10 -0.97
N PHE A 76 -8.93 6.77 -0.28
CA PHE A 76 -8.42 8.09 -0.68
C PHE A 76 -7.72 8.01 -2.04
N LEU A 77 -6.82 7.04 -2.21
CA LEU A 77 -6.14 6.78 -3.47
C LEU A 77 -7.14 6.49 -4.61
N PHE A 78 -8.15 5.66 -4.37
CA PHE A 78 -9.22 5.38 -5.34
C PHE A 78 -9.95 6.66 -5.73
N ARG A 79 -10.36 7.49 -4.77
CA ARG A 79 -11.10 8.73 -5.06
C ARG A 79 -10.28 9.72 -5.90
N LEU A 80 -9.00 9.90 -5.60
CA LEU A 80 -8.14 10.80 -6.37
C LEU A 80 -7.81 10.24 -7.76
N THR A 81 -7.35 8.99 -7.83
CA THR A 81 -6.93 8.38 -9.10
C THR A 81 -8.10 8.11 -10.04
N TYR A 82 -9.19 7.51 -9.53
CA TYR A 82 -10.34 7.14 -10.34
C TYR A 82 -11.36 8.29 -10.47
N GLY A 83 -11.61 9.03 -9.39
CA GLY A 83 -12.60 10.11 -9.36
C GLY A 83 -12.16 11.38 -10.06
N ILE A 84 -10.91 11.83 -9.85
CA ILE A 84 -10.39 13.05 -10.49
C ILE A 84 -9.63 12.70 -11.78
N GLY A 85 -8.76 11.69 -11.73
CA GLY A 85 -7.94 11.28 -12.88
C GLY A 85 -8.72 10.59 -13.99
N ALA A 86 -9.21 9.37 -13.73
CA ALA A 86 -9.81 8.51 -14.75
C ALA A 86 -11.15 9.06 -15.27
N ARG A 87 -12.08 9.39 -14.35
CA ARG A 87 -13.39 9.96 -14.69
C ARG A 87 -13.31 11.29 -15.43
N GLY A 88 -12.36 12.15 -15.06
CA GLY A 88 -12.12 13.43 -15.76
C GLY A 88 -11.81 13.27 -17.24
N THR A 89 -11.36 12.06 -17.66
CA THR A 89 -11.12 11.74 -19.08
C THR A 89 -12.06 10.71 -19.68
N MET A 90 -13.01 10.18 -18.91
CA MET A 90 -14.08 9.31 -19.39
C MET A 90 -15.33 10.10 -19.80
N ALA A 91 -15.22 11.43 -19.99
CA ALA A 91 -16.34 12.37 -20.19
C ALA A 91 -17.18 12.18 -21.49
N HIS A 92 -17.06 11.05 -22.18
CA HIS A 92 -17.73 10.80 -23.47
C HIS A 92 -18.62 9.55 -23.54
N THR A 93 -18.95 8.90 -22.42
CA THR A 93 -19.92 7.79 -22.41
C THR A 93 -21.14 8.18 -21.54
N PRO A 94 -22.28 8.59 -22.14
CA PRO A 94 -23.42 9.14 -21.41
C PRO A 94 -24.21 8.15 -20.55
N ASP A 95 -24.04 6.84 -20.76
CA ASP A 95 -25.16 5.91 -20.49
C ASP A 95 -24.90 4.81 -19.46
N SER A 96 -23.88 4.95 -18.63
CA SER A 96 -23.70 4.03 -17.50
C SER A 96 -22.98 4.76 -16.39
N ARG A 97 -23.72 5.28 -15.40
CA ARG A 97 -23.09 5.63 -14.12
C ARG A 97 -22.59 4.32 -13.53
N PRO A 98 -21.28 4.01 -13.59
CA PRO A 98 -20.82 2.72 -13.13
C PRO A 98 -21.02 2.69 -11.62
N ALA A 99 -21.43 1.56 -11.08
CA ALA A 99 -21.55 1.39 -9.64
C ALA A 99 -20.15 1.57 -9.01
N LEU A 100 -19.85 2.79 -8.53
CA LEU A 100 -18.57 3.18 -7.92
C LEU A 100 -18.08 2.15 -6.90
N TRP A 101 -19.03 1.54 -6.17
CA TRP A 101 -18.79 0.48 -5.22
C TRP A 101 -18.15 -0.78 -5.84
N LYS A 102 -18.59 -1.22 -7.03
CA LYS A 102 -18.02 -2.40 -7.70
C LYS A 102 -16.57 -2.14 -8.12
N HIS A 103 -16.28 -0.95 -8.64
CA HIS A 103 -14.92 -0.56 -9.04
C HIS A 103 -14.01 -0.35 -7.82
N TRP A 104 -14.53 0.26 -6.76
CA TRP A 104 -13.82 0.39 -5.49
C TRP A 104 -13.45 -0.98 -4.92
N ARG A 105 -14.36 -1.96 -4.95
CA ARG A 105 -14.10 -3.33 -4.49
C ARG A 105 -12.97 -4.00 -5.27
N GLY A 106 -12.97 -3.92 -6.60
CA GLY A 106 -11.88 -4.47 -7.42
C GLY A 106 -10.53 -3.77 -7.17
N PHE A 107 -10.56 -2.45 -7.06
CA PHE A 107 -9.39 -1.64 -6.72
C PHE A 107 -8.80 -2.00 -5.35
N MET A 108 -9.66 -2.08 -4.32
CA MET A 108 -9.24 -2.44 -2.96
C MET A 108 -8.67 -3.85 -2.89
N GLY A 109 -9.23 -4.80 -3.64
CA GLY A 109 -8.65 -6.14 -3.78
C GLY A 109 -7.23 -6.10 -4.33
N ALA A 110 -7.00 -5.37 -5.41
CA ALA A 110 -5.66 -5.19 -5.98
C ALA A 110 -4.71 -4.46 -5.01
N PHE A 111 -5.20 -3.41 -4.34
CA PHE A 111 -4.43 -2.63 -3.36
C PHE A 111 -3.99 -3.49 -2.18
N TRP A 112 -4.88 -4.29 -1.58
CA TRP A 112 -4.55 -5.17 -0.46
C TRP A 112 -3.68 -6.36 -0.86
N LEU A 113 -3.77 -6.84 -2.10
CA LEU A 113 -2.86 -7.87 -2.61
C LEU A 113 -1.41 -7.39 -2.75
N THR A 114 -1.12 -6.10 -2.58
CA THR A 114 0.26 -5.59 -2.45
C THR A 114 0.85 -5.77 -1.06
N ALA A 115 0.05 -6.17 -0.06
CA ALA A 115 0.48 -6.34 1.34
C ALA A 115 1.65 -7.34 1.54
N PRO A 116 1.77 -8.45 0.79
CA PRO A 116 2.89 -9.37 0.97
C PRO A 116 4.27 -8.76 0.67
N ILE A 117 4.36 -7.66 -0.08
CA ILE A 117 5.66 -6.99 -0.32
C ILE A 117 6.24 -6.45 1.00
N ALA A 118 5.37 -6.07 1.94
CA ALA A 118 5.78 -5.59 3.25
C ALA A 118 6.41 -6.68 4.14
N TRP A 119 6.32 -7.95 3.76
CA TRP A 119 7.06 -9.03 4.42
C TRP A 119 8.57 -8.87 4.31
N LEU A 120 9.06 -8.19 3.27
CA LEU A 120 10.49 -7.97 3.06
C LEU A 120 11.15 -7.12 4.16
N TYR A 121 10.43 -6.16 4.72
CA TYR A 121 10.95 -5.32 5.82
C TYR A 121 10.49 -5.80 7.21
N ALA A 122 9.70 -6.88 7.28
CA ALA A 122 9.33 -7.53 8.53
C ALA A 122 10.38 -8.56 9.00
N LEU A 123 11.52 -8.64 8.30
CA LEU A 123 12.63 -9.50 8.70
C LEU A 123 13.37 -8.87 9.89
N PRO A 124 13.71 -9.64 10.93
CA PRO A 124 14.31 -9.12 12.16
C PRO A 124 15.79 -8.79 11.96
N VAL A 125 16.08 -7.69 11.27
CA VAL A 125 17.45 -7.20 11.03
C VAL A 125 18.12 -6.75 12.32
N GLU A 126 17.33 -6.42 13.34
CA GLU A 126 17.79 -6.00 14.67
C GLU A 126 18.63 -7.07 15.38
N ARG A 127 18.46 -8.34 15.00
CA ARG A 127 19.24 -9.47 15.55
C ARG A 127 20.68 -9.51 15.05
N PHE A 128 20.95 -8.89 13.91
CA PHE A 128 22.21 -9.02 13.21
C PHE A 128 23.04 -7.73 13.23
N PHE A 129 22.43 -6.58 13.55
CA PHE A 129 23.06 -5.27 13.44
C PHE A 129 22.84 -4.40 14.68
N ASP A 130 23.76 -3.46 14.89
CA ASP A 130 23.65 -2.41 15.92
C ASP A 130 22.41 -1.51 15.70
N SER A 131 21.88 -0.90 16.78
CA SER A 131 20.59 -0.19 16.80
C SER A 131 20.47 0.89 15.71
N LEU A 132 21.53 1.68 15.50
CA LEU A 132 21.56 2.72 14.48
C LEU A 132 21.58 2.14 13.05
N THR A 133 22.28 1.02 12.86
CA THR A 133 22.40 0.36 11.56
C THR A 133 21.11 -0.37 11.19
N SER A 134 20.48 -1.02 12.15
CA SER A 134 19.15 -1.64 12.03
C SER A 134 18.11 -0.62 11.61
N THR A 135 18.09 0.55 12.25
CA THR A 135 17.19 1.66 11.89
C THR A 135 17.38 2.12 10.44
N LYS A 136 18.64 2.28 9.99
CA LYS A 136 18.95 2.66 8.60
C LYS A 136 18.49 1.61 7.59
N ILE A 137 18.73 0.33 7.88
CA ILE A 137 18.31 -0.78 7.01
C ILE A 137 16.78 -0.84 6.93
N ASN A 138 16.09 -0.73 8.08
CA ASN A 138 14.62 -0.75 8.13
C ASN A 138 14.00 0.39 7.32
N ILE A 139 14.51 1.61 7.45
CA ILE A 139 14.04 2.75 6.67
C ILE A 139 14.34 2.55 5.17
N GLY A 140 15.51 2.01 4.83
CA GLY A 140 15.87 1.67 3.46
C GLY A 140 14.92 0.62 2.84
N LEU A 141 14.66 -0.47 3.55
CA LEU A 141 13.73 -1.51 3.11
C LEU A 141 12.30 -0.97 2.99
N LEU A 142 11.85 -0.14 3.93
CA LEU A 142 10.55 0.53 3.87
C LEU A 142 10.45 1.44 2.65
N ALA A 143 11.50 2.19 2.31
CA ALA A 143 11.55 3.03 1.12
C ALA A 143 11.46 2.20 -0.18
N VAL A 144 12.20 1.09 -0.26
CA VAL A 144 12.13 0.16 -1.42
C VAL A 144 10.72 -0.41 -1.57
N VAL A 145 10.12 -0.90 -0.48
CA VAL A 145 8.76 -1.45 -0.48
C VAL A 145 7.72 -0.40 -0.86
N ALA A 146 7.84 0.83 -0.33
CA ALA A 146 6.95 1.92 -0.67
C ALA A 146 7.03 2.28 -2.15
N LEU A 147 8.25 2.42 -2.70
CA LEU A 147 8.47 2.69 -4.13
C LEU A 147 7.89 1.58 -5.00
N TRP A 148 8.12 0.32 -4.63
CA TRP A 148 7.58 -0.82 -5.36
C TRP A 148 6.05 -0.81 -5.38
N ARG A 149 5.40 -0.51 -4.25
CA ARG A 149 3.93 -0.41 -4.18
C ARG A 149 3.39 0.71 -5.07
N VAL A 150 4.04 1.87 -5.12
CA VAL A 150 3.66 2.98 -6.00
C VAL A 150 3.77 2.56 -7.47
N LEU A 151 4.90 1.98 -7.87
CA LEU A 151 5.11 1.51 -9.25
C LEU A 151 4.12 0.41 -9.64
N LEU A 152 3.88 -0.55 -8.74
CA LEU A 152 2.93 -1.63 -8.96
C LEU A 152 1.51 -1.08 -9.10
N MET A 153 1.11 -0.12 -8.27
CA MET A 153 -0.22 0.47 -8.37
C MET A 153 -0.39 1.30 -9.64
N ALA A 154 0.64 2.03 -10.05
CA ALA A 154 0.66 2.72 -11.34
C ALA A 154 0.53 1.73 -12.52
N ARG A 155 1.19 0.58 -12.43
CA ARG A 155 1.09 -0.51 -13.42
C ARG A 155 -0.29 -1.16 -13.40
N VAL A 156 -0.90 -1.36 -12.24
CA VAL A 156 -2.29 -1.87 -12.12
C VAL A 156 -3.25 -0.93 -12.85
N LEU A 157 -3.18 0.36 -12.54
CA LEU A 157 -4.01 1.36 -13.22
C LEU A 157 -3.73 1.42 -14.72
N GLN A 158 -2.47 1.30 -15.15
CA GLN A 158 -2.11 1.28 -16.57
C GLN A 158 -2.80 0.12 -17.29
N VAL A 159 -2.72 -1.08 -16.72
CA VAL A 159 -3.30 -2.29 -17.32
C VAL A 159 -4.82 -2.25 -17.31
N VAL A 160 -5.42 -1.80 -16.20
CA VAL A 160 -6.88 -1.82 -16.02
C VAL A 160 -7.57 -0.68 -16.78
N CYS A 161 -7.02 0.53 -16.72
CA CYS A 161 -7.60 1.71 -17.38
C CYS A 161 -7.07 1.91 -18.81
N GLN A 162 -6.14 1.05 -19.28
CA GLN A 162 -5.46 1.16 -20.58
C GLN A 162 -4.83 2.54 -20.84
N ALA A 163 -4.48 3.26 -19.77
CA ALA A 163 -3.88 4.57 -19.83
C ALA A 163 -2.34 4.46 -19.93
N PRO A 164 -1.64 5.48 -20.49
CA PRO A 164 -0.19 5.45 -20.54
C PRO A 164 0.42 5.44 -19.14
N PHE A 165 1.47 4.61 -18.93
CA PHE A 165 2.08 4.39 -17.61
C PHE A 165 2.51 5.67 -16.91
N ARG A 166 3.04 6.66 -17.65
CA ARG A 166 3.45 7.95 -17.09
C ARG A 166 2.29 8.69 -16.45
N ARG A 167 1.10 8.62 -17.06
CA ARG A 167 -0.10 9.27 -16.56
C ARG A 167 -0.62 8.61 -15.30
N THR A 168 -0.68 7.27 -15.30
CA THR A 168 -1.12 6.52 -14.12
C THR A 168 -0.11 6.65 -12.97
N LEU A 169 1.18 6.76 -13.28
CA LEU A 169 2.22 7.08 -12.31
C LEU A 169 2.00 8.46 -11.68
N LEU A 170 1.73 9.50 -12.48
CA LEU A 170 1.44 10.84 -11.96
C LEU A 170 0.18 10.87 -11.09
N TRP A 171 -0.86 10.11 -11.44
CA TRP A 171 -2.05 10.00 -10.60
C TRP A 171 -1.75 9.38 -9.24
N VAL A 172 -1.00 8.27 -9.23
CA VAL A 172 -0.63 7.59 -7.98
C VAL A 172 0.31 8.48 -7.15
N LEU A 173 1.33 9.08 -7.77
CA LEU A 173 2.26 9.99 -7.09
C LEU A 173 1.55 11.20 -6.50
N GLY A 174 0.68 11.86 -7.27
CA GLY A 174 -0.08 13.02 -6.78
C GLY A 174 -0.97 12.65 -5.59
N ALA A 175 -1.61 11.48 -5.63
CA ALA A 175 -2.40 11.00 -4.51
C ALA A 175 -1.55 10.62 -3.30
N SER A 176 -0.40 9.95 -3.49
CA SER A 176 0.53 9.63 -2.40
C SER A 176 1.12 10.88 -1.74
N PHE A 177 1.50 11.90 -2.52
CA PHE A 177 1.97 13.17 -1.95
C PHE A 177 0.88 13.89 -1.17
N ALA A 178 -0.35 13.92 -1.70
CA ALA A 178 -1.50 14.51 -1.00
C ALA A 178 -1.80 13.77 0.32
N GLU A 179 -1.70 12.44 0.33
CA GLU A 179 -1.88 11.62 1.53
C GLU A 179 -0.82 11.94 2.59
N VAL A 180 0.46 12.00 2.21
CA VAL A 180 1.56 12.35 3.12
C VAL A 180 1.34 13.72 3.77
N LEU A 181 0.96 14.73 2.99
CA LEU A 181 0.68 16.05 3.54
C LEU A 181 -0.52 16.01 4.48
N LEU A 182 -1.61 15.35 4.09
CA LEU A 182 -2.81 15.25 4.93
C LEU A 182 -2.48 14.57 6.27
N VAL A 183 -1.75 13.45 6.25
CA VAL A 183 -1.30 12.76 7.46
C VAL A 183 -0.31 13.61 8.25
N GLY A 184 0.60 14.34 7.60
CA GLY A 184 1.54 15.22 8.28
C GLY A 184 0.88 16.38 9.00
N PHE A 185 -0.08 17.05 8.34
CA PHE A 185 -0.83 18.19 8.89
C PHE A 185 -1.85 17.77 9.96
N PHE A 186 -2.62 16.70 9.72
CA PHE A 186 -3.71 16.29 10.62
C PHE A 186 -3.34 15.18 11.61
N GLY A 187 -2.27 14.43 11.37
CA GLY A 187 -1.83 13.30 12.21
C GLY A 187 -0.97 13.70 13.42
N GLY A 188 -0.85 14.99 13.72
CA GLY A 188 -0.10 15.50 14.89
C GLY A 188 1.42 15.40 14.78
N ALA A 189 1.97 14.82 13.70
CA ALA A 189 3.41 14.75 13.43
C ALA A 189 4.02 16.15 13.26
N PHE A 190 3.31 17.06 12.58
CA PHE A 190 3.69 18.48 12.49
C PHE A 190 3.72 19.16 13.87
N GLY A 191 2.74 18.88 14.72
CA GLY A 191 2.69 19.39 16.08
C GLY A 191 3.82 18.88 16.97
N LYS A 192 4.17 17.58 16.87
CA LYS A 192 5.31 16.99 17.58
C LYS A 192 6.65 17.55 17.09
N SER A 193 6.83 17.71 15.78
CA SER A 193 8.05 18.26 15.18
C SER A 193 8.26 19.74 15.57
N LEU A 194 7.20 20.55 15.55
CA LEU A 194 7.26 21.94 16.03
C LEU A 194 7.54 22.03 17.53
N MET A 195 6.91 21.19 18.35
CA MET A 195 7.18 21.15 19.79
C MET A 195 8.60 20.68 20.11
N ALA A 196 9.14 19.69 19.39
CA ALA A 196 10.51 19.23 19.56
C ALA A 196 11.53 20.31 19.14
N SER A 197 11.27 21.01 18.03
CA SER A 197 12.10 22.12 17.56
C SER A 197 12.09 23.34 18.49
N MET A 198 10.99 23.59 19.21
CA MET A 198 10.88 24.72 20.15
C MET A 198 11.23 24.35 21.60
N GLY A 199 11.15 23.06 21.96
CA GLY A 199 11.36 22.57 23.33
C GLY A 199 12.81 22.23 23.68
N GLY A 200 13.75 22.31 22.74
CA GLY A 200 15.17 22.02 22.99
C GLY A 200 15.44 20.59 23.47
N MET A 201 14.54 19.65 23.16
CA MET A 201 14.67 18.26 23.60
C MET A 201 15.81 17.58 22.85
N ARG A 202 16.70 16.90 23.59
CA ARG A 202 17.72 16.03 23.01
C ARG A 202 17.04 14.75 22.55
N ASN A 203 16.71 14.68 21.27
CA ASN A 203 16.21 13.47 20.66
C ASN A 203 17.30 12.39 20.67
N SER A 204 16.87 11.12 20.69
CA SER A 204 17.79 10.01 20.42
C SER A 204 18.28 10.08 18.96
N PRO A 205 19.48 9.57 18.63
CA PRO A 205 19.99 9.55 17.24
C PRO A 205 19.04 8.88 16.23
N GLU A 206 18.20 7.96 16.71
CA GLU A 206 17.19 7.25 15.92
C GLU A 206 15.99 8.14 15.62
N GLU A 207 15.52 8.88 16.62
CA GLU A 207 14.40 9.82 16.48
C GLU A 207 14.76 10.98 15.54
N ASP A 208 16.00 11.50 15.61
CA ASP A 208 16.49 12.50 14.65
C ASP A 208 16.51 11.96 13.22
N LEU A 209 16.91 10.69 13.03
CA LEU A 209 16.93 10.07 11.71
C LEU A 209 15.50 9.91 11.15
N LEU A 210 14.53 9.53 11.99
CA LEU A 210 13.12 9.45 11.62
C LEU A 210 12.52 10.82 11.29
N LEU A 211 12.79 11.83 12.10
CA LEU A 211 12.34 13.21 11.87
C LEU A 211 12.91 13.77 10.57
N ASN A 212 14.19 13.52 10.29
CA ASN A 212 14.84 13.93 9.04
C ASN A 212 14.22 13.22 7.82
N ALA A 213 14.00 11.89 7.91
CA ALA A 213 13.35 11.14 6.84
C ALA A 213 11.92 11.65 6.58
N PHE A 214 11.16 11.91 7.65
CA PHE A 214 9.80 12.46 7.55
C PHE A 214 9.79 13.87 6.95
N GLY A 215 10.69 14.75 7.42
CA GLY A 215 10.83 16.11 6.91
C GLY A 215 11.21 16.15 5.42
N PHE A 216 12.11 15.25 4.99
CA PHE A 216 12.46 15.09 3.59
C PHE A 216 11.24 14.66 2.75
N VAL A 217 10.52 13.63 3.19
CA VAL A 217 9.33 13.12 2.48
C VAL A 217 8.21 14.16 2.42
N ALA A 218 7.99 14.92 3.50
CA ALA A 218 7.02 16.01 3.53
C ALA A 218 7.41 17.15 2.57
N THR A 219 8.68 17.53 2.54
CA THR A 219 9.21 18.57 1.63
C THR A 219 9.07 18.15 0.18
N VAL A 220 9.47 16.91 -0.16
CA VAL A 220 9.31 16.34 -1.50
C VAL A 220 7.83 16.27 -1.88
N SER A 221 6.94 15.90 -0.96
CA SER A 221 5.50 15.84 -1.24
C SER A 221 4.91 17.24 -1.48
N PHE A 222 5.32 18.23 -0.69
CA PHE A 222 4.87 19.62 -0.83
C PHE A 222 5.23 20.21 -2.19
N TRP A 223 6.50 20.07 -2.61
CA TRP A 223 6.96 20.55 -3.91
C TRP A 223 6.59 19.62 -5.07
N GLY A 224 6.36 18.34 -4.79
CA GLY A 224 5.97 17.35 -5.79
C GLY A 224 4.57 17.57 -6.32
N ILE A 225 3.60 17.97 -5.48
CA ILE A 225 2.22 18.23 -5.92
C ILE A 225 2.13 19.27 -7.06
N PRO A 226 2.67 20.50 -6.94
CA PRO A 226 2.57 21.47 -8.03
C PRO A 226 3.24 20.99 -9.31
N VAL A 227 4.35 20.25 -9.20
CA VAL A 227 5.01 19.61 -10.35
C VAL A 227 4.08 18.60 -11.00
N VAL A 228 3.47 17.68 -10.23
CA VAL A 228 2.52 16.69 -10.77
C VAL A 228 1.32 17.36 -11.42
N VAL A 229 0.74 18.39 -10.78
CA VAL A 229 -0.40 19.15 -11.32
C VAL A 229 -0.02 19.84 -12.63
N LEU A 230 1.14 20.49 -12.68
CA LEU A 230 1.63 21.15 -13.88
C LEU A 230 1.88 20.16 -15.02
N LEU A 231 2.51 19.01 -14.73
CA LEU A 231 2.73 17.96 -15.72
C LEU A 231 1.42 17.37 -16.24
N LEU A 232 0.42 17.16 -15.37
CA LEU A 232 -0.92 16.71 -15.78
C LEU A 232 -1.67 17.76 -16.61
N ALA A 233 -1.47 19.06 -16.33
CA ALA A 233 -2.12 20.15 -17.06
C ALA A 233 -1.49 20.40 -18.44
N VAL A 234 -0.15 20.37 -18.51
CA VAL A 234 0.63 20.61 -19.74
C VAL A 234 0.55 19.41 -20.68
N TRP A 235 0.68 18.19 -20.16
CA TRP A 235 0.57 16.98 -20.96
C TRP A 235 -0.88 16.49 -21.02
N ARG A 236 -1.66 17.16 -21.88
CA ARG A 236 -2.97 16.69 -22.31
C ARG A 236 -2.80 15.41 -23.12
N TRP A 237 -2.86 14.26 -22.45
CA TRP A 237 -2.75 12.96 -23.12
C TRP A 237 -4.09 12.51 -23.70
N PRO A 238 -4.23 12.44 -25.03
CA PRO A 238 -5.38 11.81 -25.65
C PRO A 238 -5.31 10.29 -25.43
N GLY A 239 -6.37 9.73 -24.86
CA GLY A 239 -6.48 8.29 -24.67
C GLY A 239 -7.77 7.97 -23.92
N PRO A 240 -8.67 7.14 -24.49
CA PRO A 240 -9.85 6.69 -23.78
C PRO A 240 -9.40 5.86 -22.57
N ALA A 241 -9.73 6.30 -21.36
CA ALA A 241 -9.53 5.47 -20.18
C ALA A 241 -10.66 4.43 -20.16
N SER A 242 -10.32 3.15 -20.12
CA SER A 242 -11.31 2.07 -20.00
C SER A 242 -11.85 1.95 -18.58
N GLU A 243 -13.11 1.54 -18.47
CA GLU A 243 -13.74 1.27 -17.17
C GLU A 243 -13.06 0.10 -16.45
N TRP A 244 -13.17 0.07 -15.12
CA TRP A 244 -12.69 -1.05 -14.33
C TRP A 244 -13.53 -2.30 -14.64
N PRO A 245 -12.93 -3.49 -14.83
CA PRO A 245 -13.69 -4.67 -15.19
C PRO A 245 -14.70 -5.07 -14.11
N GLY A 246 -15.83 -5.65 -14.52
CA GLY A 246 -16.79 -6.24 -13.60
C GLY A 246 -16.17 -7.35 -12.74
N LEU A 247 -16.65 -7.48 -11.50
CA LEU A 247 -16.23 -8.56 -10.61
C LEU A 247 -16.95 -9.86 -10.98
N HIS A 248 -16.19 -10.93 -11.15
CA HIS A 248 -16.68 -12.28 -11.32
C HIS A 248 -16.48 -13.10 -10.04
N PRO A 249 -17.44 -13.94 -9.65
CA PRO A 249 -17.28 -14.86 -8.52
C PRO A 249 -16.10 -15.81 -8.78
N ALA A 250 -15.13 -15.81 -7.88
CA ALA A 250 -14.00 -16.73 -7.91
C ALA A 250 -13.84 -17.42 -6.55
N ALA A 251 -13.33 -18.66 -6.56
CA ALA A 251 -13.05 -19.40 -5.33
C ALA A 251 -11.74 -18.93 -4.69
N ILE A 252 -11.72 -18.82 -3.37
CA ILE A 252 -10.53 -18.50 -2.58
C ILE A 252 -9.70 -19.77 -2.40
N ASN A 253 -8.42 -19.71 -2.76
CA ASN A 253 -7.47 -20.78 -2.42
C ASN A 253 -6.81 -20.46 -1.08
N TRP A 254 -7.30 -21.11 -0.01
CA TRP A 254 -6.81 -20.86 1.36
C TRP A 254 -5.43 -21.45 1.64
N LYS A 255 -4.99 -22.46 0.89
CA LYS A 255 -3.73 -23.17 1.12
C LYS A 255 -2.50 -22.23 1.24
N PRO A 256 -2.24 -21.31 0.29
CA PRO A 256 -1.11 -20.40 0.40
C PRO A 256 -1.23 -19.40 1.56
N ILE A 257 -2.45 -18.98 1.91
CA ILE A 257 -2.69 -18.07 3.03
C ILE A 257 -2.34 -18.77 4.35
N VAL A 258 -2.81 -20.00 4.53
CA VAL A 258 -2.52 -20.82 5.72
C VAL A 258 -1.02 -21.14 5.80
N ALA A 259 -0.39 -21.51 4.68
CA ALA A 259 1.05 -21.76 4.66
C ALA A 259 1.87 -20.52 5.06
N ALA A 260 1.51 -19.34 4.54
CA ALA A 260 2.15 -18.09 4.93
C ALA A 260 1.88 -17.73 6.40
N ALA A 261 0.68 -18.00 6.90
CA ALA A 261 0.34 -17.80 8.31
C ALA A 261 1.19 -18.67 9.23
N VAL A 262 1.30 -19.97 8.94
CA VAL A 262 2.13 -20.91 9.69
C VAL A 262 3.60 -20.49 9.66
N PHE A 263 4.11 -20.09 8.49
CA PHE A 263 5.48 -19.60 8.34
C PHE A 263 5.76 -18.39 9.25
N TRP A 264 4.90 -17.37 9.22
CA TRP A 264 5.08 -16.18 10.06
C TRP A 264 4.92 -16.47 11.54
N ILE A 265 3.94 -17.28 11.93
CA ILE A 265 3.77 -17.73 13.33
C ILE A 265 5.04 -18.44 13.83
N GLY A 266 5.64 -19.29 12.99
CA GLY A 266 6.89 -19.99 13.29
C GLY A 266 8.10 -19.08 13.46
N ILE A 267 8.14 -17.91 12.81
CA ILE A 267 9.21 -16.92 12.96
C ILE A 267 8.95 -16.00 14.16
N THR A 268 7.70 -15.55 14.35
CA THR A 268 7.36 -14.54 15.36
C THR A 268 7.35 -15.10 16.78
N ILE A 269 6.87 -16.34 16.99
CA ILE A 269 6.79 -16.91 18.34
C ILE A 269 8.17 -17.05 18.99
N PRO A 270 9.18 -17.68 18.35
CA PRO A 270 10.52 -17.74 18.91
C PRO A 270 11.09 -16.36 19.20
N ALA A 271 10.84 -15.40 18.30
CA ALA A 271 11.34 -14.04 18.46
C ALA A 271 10.76 -13.32 19.69
N GLN A 272 9.48 -13.52 19.98
CA GLN A 272 8.83 -12.97 21.16
C GLN A 272 9.29 -13.66 22.46
N LEU A 273 9.61 -14.95 22.42
CA LEU A 273 10.12 -15.66 23.59
C LEU A 273 11.51 -15.17 24.00
N GLU A 274 12.40 -14.92 23.04
CA GLU A 274 13.74 -14.35 23.30
C GLU A 274 13.65 -12.96 23.94
N LEU A 275 12.72 -12.11 23.47
CA LEU A 275 12.48 -10.78 24.05
C LEU A 275 11.91 -10.84 25.48
N ARG A 276 11.24 -11.93 25.86
CA ARG A 276 10.71 -12.10 27.23
C ARG A 276 11.81 -12.50 28.24
N HIS A 277 12.90 -13.10 27.75
CA HIS A 277 13.99 -13.60 28.59
C HIS A 277 15.09 -12.55 28.87
N ASN A 278 15.10 -11.46 28.12
CA ASN A 278 15.97 -10.29 28.34
C ASN A 278 15.21 -9.18 29.08
#